data_AF-A0A7D5QHN0-F1
#
_entry.id   AF-A0A7D5QHN0-F1
#
_cell.length_a   1.000
_cell.length_b   1.000
_cell.length_c   1.000
_cell.angle_alpha   90.00
_cell.angle_beta   90.00
_cell.angle_gamma   90.00
#
_symmetry.space_group_name_H-M   'P 1'
#
loop_
_entity.id
_entity.type
_entity.pdbx_description
1 polymer ?
#
loop_
_entity_poly.entity_id
_entity_poly.type
_entity_poly.pdbx_seq_one_letter_code
_entity_poly.pdbx_strand_id
1 'polypeptide(L)'
;MGPLRSDTRDRAVADRRAFLQSVGGTLALAALAGDAAGTDRSAGSEGYAAVQGDDCVPVVPLSGDRTVEELYDLQIPGRFVGDNGAVDDGGPYYQSNGTTDLQRPNTTITFLYDGPGGLSLVTVHDTNGDSRGEGGSVTWTVEDVPSDAAWAVKDDLYLDPDTGEPAENNYDGWDVDGPTHVIDWTWGSAGTDGGALGPLGDGFEVTVDPAFNELAGLWGEHYAEDPITDWQVLSFPNGRDDPERTSLALDRPVTIRDGSCDGRKDRDGDDEKKDRDEDDDRKDEDHDDRDRDRDDEDHDRDRDDDDDRKDGDYDDDDRKDRDGDRDGDGDRKDDDDKEDDDREKDRDRGDDDDDEDEDDYEDDDDGDDDDDEEDDDDDEKGRGRGHGRGDGGKESGGDGRGDRGSGRSGESRGRGNGRGNGR
;
A
#
# COMPACT_ATOMS: atom_id res chain seq x y z
N MET A 1 34.22 -32.34 -52.75
CA MET A 1 34.32 -33.51 -51.85
C MET A 1 34.16 -32.96 -50.44
N GLY A 2 32.98 -32.82 -49.88
CA GLY A 2 32.07 -33.86 -49.34
C GLY A 2 31.64 -33.34 -47.94
N PRO A 3 30.39 -33.53 -47.49
CA PRO A 3 29.66 -32.57 -46.65
C PRO A 3 29.39 -33.05 -45.20
N LEU A 4 28.45 -32.37 -44.50
CA LEU A 4 27.74 -32.69 -43.23
C LEU A 4 28.29 -31.90 -42.01
N ARG A 5 27.53 -31.22 -41.12
CA ARG A 5 26.11 -31.16 -40.69
C ARG A 5 25.87 -29.73 -40.14
N SER A 6 24.84 -28.96 -40.48
CA SER A 6 23.44 -28.97 -40.00
C SER A 6 23.28 -29.21 -38.50
N ASP A 7 23.09 -28.13 -37.73
CA ASP A 7 22.27 -28.16 -36.51
C ASP A 7 21.41 -26.88 -36.46
N THR A 8 20.17 -27.03 -36.91
CA THR A 8 19.05 -26.12 -36.69
C THR A 8 18.37 -26.54 -35.40
N ARG A 9 18.27 -25.64 -34.42
CA ARG A 9 17.27 -25.76 -33.35
C ARG A 9 16.29 -24.62 -33.44
N ASP A 10 15.20 -24.93 -34.12
CA ASP A 10 13.90 -24.27 -34.03
C ASP A 10 13.24 -24.61 -32.68
N ARG A 11 12.66 -23.58 -32.07
CA ARG A 11 11.37 -23.51 -31.35
C ARG A 11 11.08 -24.44 -30.16
N ALA A 12 10.65 -23.82 -29.06
CA ALA A 12 9.36 -24.14 -28.45
C ALA A 12 8.79 -22.93 -27.68
N VAL A 13 7.84 -22.23 -28.30
CA VAL A 13 6.74 -21.54 -27.61
C VAL A 13 5.77 -22.65 -27.19
N ALA A 14 5.42 -22.73 -25.91
CA ALA A 14 4.33 -23.55 -25.38
C ALA A 14 3.52 -22.63 -24.45
N ASP A 15 2.49 -21.95 -24.95
CA ASP A 15 1.12 -22.43 -25.20
C ASP A 15 0.33 -22.62 -23.88
N ARG A 16 -0.40 -21.55 -23.55
CA ARG A 16 -1.40 -21.47 -22.50
C ARG A 16 -2.66 -22.19 -22.99
N ARG A 17 -2.87 -23.45 -22.61
CA ARG A 17 -4.21 -24.06 -22.57
C ARG A 17 -4.19 -25.46 -21.93
N ALA A 18 -5.25 -25.69 -21.16
CA ALA A 18 -5.77 -26.99 -20.69
C ALA A 18 -5.24 -27.55 -19.37
N PHE A 19 -5.95 -27.27 -18.28
CA PHE A 19 -6.45 -28.35 -17.43
C PHE A 19 -7.74 -27.98 -16.67
N LEU A 20 -8.87 -28.36 -17.25
CA LEU A 20 -10.13 -28.64 -16.53
C LEU A 20 -10.44 -30.11 -16.81
N GLN A 21 -10.62 -30.93 -15.77
CA GLN A 21 -11.72 -31.90 -15.65
C GLN A 21 -11.57 -32.87 -14.46
N SER A 22 -12.49 -32.70 -13.51
CA SER A 22 -13.39 -33.70 -12.90
C SER A 22 -12.84 -34.91 -12.11
N VAL A 23 -13.48 -35.16 -10.95
CA VAL A 23 -14.23 -36.38 -10.51
C VAL A 23 -14.35 -36.23 -8.98
N GLY A 24 -15.51 -36.10 -8.34
CA GLY A 24 -16.72 -36.91 -8.49
C GLY A 24 -16.67 -38.08 -7.50
N GLY A 25 -17.01 -37.83 -6.23
CA GLY A 25 -16.90 -38.85 -5.17
C GLY A 25 -17.91 -38.67 -4.03
N THR A 26 -19.18 -38.94 -4.30
CA THR A 26 -20.23 -39.16 -3.28
C THR A 26 -19.93 -40.43 -2.47
N LEU A 27 -19.76 -40.28 -1.15
CA LEU A 27 -19.84 -41.38 -0.19
C LEU A 27 -20.81 -40.98 0.93
N ALA A 28 -22.03 -41.48 0.81
CA ALA A 28 -23.03 -41.45 1.87
C ALA A 28 -22.74 -42.57 2.87
N LEU A 29 -22.50 -42.20 4.14
CA LEU A 29 -22.55 -43.11 5.27
C LEU A 29 -23.30 -42.41 6.41
N ALA A 30 -24.54 -42.84 6.61
CA ALA A 30 -25.38 -42.47 7.72
C ALA A 30 -24.89 -43.13 9.01
N ALA A 31 -24.67 -42.33 10.05
CA ALA A 31 -24.65 -42.78 11.43
C ALA A 31 -25.52 -41.84 12.27
N LEU A 32 -26.57 -42.42 12.84
CA LEU A 32 -27.43 -41.83 13.85
C LEU A 32 -26.71 -41.89 15.20
N ALA A 33 -26.63 -40.77 15.95
CA ALA A 33 -27.01 -40.67 17.37
C ALA A 33 -26.31 -39.50 18.09
N GLY A 34 -27.10 -38.51 18.50
CA GLY A 34 -26.94 -37.84 19.79
C GLY A 34 -26.27 -36.48 19.79
N ASP A 35 -26.94 -35.44 19.26
CA ASP A 35 -26.51 -34.06 19.50
C ASP A 35 -27.25 -33.47 20.70
N ALA A 36 -26.46 -33.27 21.77
CA ALA A 36 -26.75 -32.26 22.75
C ALA A 36 -26.87 -30.92 22.01
N ALA A 37 -27.86 -30.10 22.38
CA ALA A 37 -27.93 -28.71 21.96
C ALA A 37 -26.76 -27.93 22.61
N GLY A 38 -25.55 -28.15 22.11
CA GLY A 38 -24.49 -27.16 22.14
C GLY A 38 -24.86 -26.14 21.09
N THR A 39 -25.15 -24.91 21.52
CA THR A 39 -24.94 -23.77 20.66
C THR A 39 -23.45 -23.71 20.35
N ASP A 40 -23.00 -24.49 19.36
CA ASP A 40 -21.88 -24.09 18.53
C ASP A 40 -22.33 -22.79 17.89
N ARG A 41 -22.03 -21.68 18.56
CA ARG A 41 -21.58 -20.52 17.84
C ARG A 41 -20.28 -20.98 17.18
N SER A 42 -20.40 -21.64 16.03
CA SER A 42 -19.42 -21.42 14.99
C SER A 42 -19.51 -19.92 14.77
N ALA A 43 -18.67 -19.17 15.49
CA ALA A 43 -18.18 -17.90 15.01
C ALA A 43 -17.46 -18.29 13.73
N GLY A 44 -18.25 -18.35 12.65
CA GLY A 44 -17.78 -18.75 11.35
C GLY A 44 -16.79 -17.70 10.96
N SER A 45 -15.51 -18.04 11.03
CA SER A 45 -14.49 -17.37 10.26
C SER A 45 -14.82 -17.65 8.79
N GLU A 46 -15.80 -16.92 8.27
CA GLU A 46 -16.01 -16.78 6.85
C GLU A 46 -14.75 -16.05 6.37
N GLY A 47 -13.85 -16.76 5.68
CA GLY A 47 -12.54 -16.20 5.30
C GLY A 47 -12.69 -14.91 4.49
N TYR A 48 -11.60 -14.17 4.26
CA TYR A 48 -11.67 -12.90 3.54
C TYR A 48 -11.50 -13.10 2.04
N ALA A 49 -11.89 -12.09 1.26
CA ALA A 49 -11.67 -12.10 -0.18
C ALA A 49 -11.29 -10.72 -0.72
N ALA A 50 -10.43 -10.72 -1.74
CA ALA A 50 -10.20 -9.59 -2.63
C ALA A 50 -10.94 -9.83 -3.95
N VAL A 51 -11.75 -8.89 -4.38
CA VAL A 51 -12.59 -9.00 -5.58
C VAL A 51 -12.26 -7.87 -6.54
N GLN A 52 -11.85 -8.21 -7.77
CA GLN A 52 -11.58 -7.24 -8.83
C GLN A 52 -12.34 -7.62 -10.11
N GLY A 53 -13.46 -6.94 -10.37
CA GLY A 53 -14.38 -7.34 -11.44
C GLY A 53 -15.00 -8.71 -11.18
N ASP A 54 -14.75 -9.66 -12.09
CA ASP A 54 -15.25 -11.04 -11.97
C ASP A 54 -14.28 -11.97 -11.20
N ASP A 55 -13.05 -11.50 -10.95
CA ASP A 55 -12.03 -12.26 -10.26
C ASP A 55 -12.22 -12.15 -8.75
N CYS A 56 -12.21 -13.29 -8.05
CA CYS A 56 -12.28 -13.36 -6.60
C CYS A 56 -11.14 -14.22 -6.06
N VAL A 57 -10.35 -13.63 -5.16
CA VAL A 57 -9.16 -14.23 -4.57
C VAL A 57 -9.40 -14.42 -3.07
N PRO A 58 -9.34 -15.65 -2.53
CA PRO A 58 -9.41 -15.86 -1.09
C PRO A 58 -8.16 -15.30 -0.41
N VAL A 59 -8.33 -14.59 0.70
CA VAL A 59 -7.25 -13.95 1.46
C VAL A 59 -7.20 -14.51 2.87
N VAL A 60 -6.03 -15.04 3.24
CA VAL A 60 -5.69 -15.43 4.61
C VAL A 60 -4.83 -14.32 5.20
N PRO A 61 -5.26 -13.66 6.29
CA PRO A 61 -4.48 -12.59 6.90
C PRO A 61 -3.16 -13.09 7.44
N LEU A 62 -2.16 -12.21 7.47
CA LEU A 62 -0.99 -12.41 8.30
C LEU A 62 -1.40 -12.21 9.76
N SER A 63 -1.24 -13.21 10.61
CA SER A 63 -1.51 -13.07 12.05
C SER A 63 -0.23 -12.78 12.83
N GLY A 64 -0.32 -11.95 13.87
CA GLY A 64 0.81 -11.69 14.77
C GLY A 64 0.38 -11.16 16.14
N ASP A 65 1.36 -10.99 17.03
CA ASP A 65 1.19 -10.51 18.40
C ASP A 65 1.65 -9.06 18.61
N ARG A 66 2.13 -8.41 17.54
CA ARG A 66 2.54 -7.01 17.50
C ARG A 66 1.41 -6.12 16.98
N THR A 67 1.41 -4.84 17.33
CA THR A 67 0.45 -3.90 16.71
C THR A 67 0.74 -3.74 15.21
N VAL A 68 -0.18 -3.13 14.46
CA VAL A 68 0.02 -2.94 13.02
C VAL A 68 1.14 -1.93 12.73
N GLU A 69 1.30 -0.94 13.61
CA GLU A 69 2.40 0.04 13.60
C GLU A 69 3.75 -0.66 13.86
N GLU A 70 3.81 -1.58 14.82
CA GLU A 70 5.02 -2.38 15.09
C GLU A 70 5.32 -3.42 14.00
N LEU A 71 4.30 -3.88 13.27
CA LEU A 71 4.46 -4.73 12.09
C LEU A 71 5.02 -3.94 10.92
N TYR A 72 4.40 -2.79 10.63
CA TYR A 72 4.79 -1.90 9.54
C TYR A 72 6.18 -1.33 9.80
N ASP A 73 6.44 -0.96 11.05
CA ASP A 73 7.69 -0.40 11.55
C ASP A 73 8.13 0.78 10.67
N LEU A 74 7.28 1.81 10.64
CA LEU A 74 7.57 3.05 9.93
C LEU A 74 8.75 3.74 10.64
N GLN A 75 9.85 3.85 9.91
CA GLN A 75 11.06 4.52 10.34
C GLN A 75 11.01 5.96 9.85
N ILE A 76 11.31 6.92 10.74
CA ILE A 76 11.48 8.34 10.41
C ILE A 76 12.68 8.90 11.19
N PRO A 77 13.34 9.95 10.69
CA PRO A 77 14.35 10.65 11.46
C PRO A 77 13.81 11.18 12.78
N GLY A 78 14.48 10.83 13.89
CA GLY A 78 14.07 11.20 15.25
C GLY A 78 13.93 12.69 15.57
N ARG A 79 14.32 13.57 14.64
CA ARG A 79 14.05 15.00 14.74
C ARG A 79 12.55 15.31 14.53
N PHE A 80 11.84 14.48 13.78
CA PHE A 80 10.45 14.73 13.46
C PHE A 80 9.51 14.20 14.54
N VAL A 81 8.30 14.79 14.60
CA VAL A 81 7.24 14.39 15.53
C VAL A 81 5.92 14.24 14.76
N GLY A 82 4.91 13.60 15.34
CA GLY A 82 3.61 13.45 14.67
C GLY A 82 2.80 12.27 15.17
N ASP A 83 1.59 12.14 14.65
CA ASP A 83 0.72 10.98 14.85
C ASP A 83 0.56 10.23 13.52
N ASN A 84 1.67 9.64 13.09
CA ASN A 84 1.85 9.01 11.78
C ASN A 84 2.12 7.49 11.88
N GLY A 85 2.13 6.93 13.09
CA GLY A 85 2.36 5.51 13.32
C GLY A 85 3.82 5.07 13.32
N ALA A 86 4.78 6.02 13.30
CA ALA A 86 6.19 5.68 13.46
C ALA A 86 6.46 5.08 14.85
N VAL A 87 7.26 4.00 14.89
CA VAL A 87 7.61 3.27 16.12
C VAL A 87 9.09 3.39 16.49
N ASP A 88 9.92 3.91 15.59
CA ASP A 88 11.32 4.24 15.85
C ASP A 88 11.56 5.74 15.92
N ASP A 89 12.53 6.15 16.74
CA ASP A 89 12.90 7.55 16.99
C ASP A 89 14.31 7.90 16.51
N GLY A 90 14.88 7.20 15.51
CA GLY A 90 16.30 7.35 15.21
C GLY A 90 16.86 6.90 13.86
N GLY A 91 16.08 6.34 12.93
CA GLY A 91 16.55 5.96 11.59
C GLY A 91 16.66 7.14 10.61
N PRO A 92 17.69 7.24 9.75
CA PRO A 92 17.75 8.25 8.67
C PRO A 92 16.79 7.96 7.49
N TYR A 93 15.90 6.97 7.64
CA TYR A 93 15.10 6.39 6.56
C TYR A 93 13.65 6.85 6.68
N TYR A 94 12.92 6.85 5.56
CA TYR A 94 11.49 7.13 5.46
C TYR A 94 10.85 5.91 4.78
N GLN A 95 10.63 4.84 5.55
CA GLN A 95 10.26 3.56 4.95
C GLN A 95 9.62 2.58 5.94
N SER A 96 8.92 1.60 5.40
CA SER A 96 8.47 0.42 6.13
C SER A 96 9.64 -0.56 6.31
N ASN A 97 10.24 -0.61 7.49
CA ASN A 97 11.32 -1.56 7.77
C ASN A 97 10.79 -2.95 8.12
N GLY A 98 9.59 -2.99 8.72
CA GLY A 98 8.99 -4.21 9.26
C GLY A 98 8.31 -5.07 8.20
N THR A 99 8.33 -4.69 6.92
CA THR A 99 7.77 -5.45 5.79
C THR A 99 8.79 -5.74 4.69
N THR A 100 10.07 -5.47 4.92
CA THR A 100 11.17 -5.61 3.96
C THR A 100 11.24 -6.97 3.24
N ASP A 101 10.99 -8.07 3.93
CA ASP A 101 10.93 -9.43 3.37
C ASP A 101 9.75 -9.66 2.40
N LEU A 102 8.72 -8.82 2.45
CA LEU A 102 7.53 -8.89 1.60
C LEU A 102 7.62 -7.96 0.37
N GLN A 103 8.41 -6.91 0.45
CA GLN A 103 8.57 -5.88 -0.57
C GLN A 103 9.24 -6.43 -1.84
N ARG A 104 8.97 -5.76 -2.98
CA ARG A 104 9.59 -6.02 -4.28
C ARG A 104 9.71 -4.71 -5.06
N PRO A 105 10.77 -4.54 -5.88
CA PRO A 105 10.88 -3.38 -6.76
C PRO A 105 9.62 -3.16 -7.60
N ASN A 106 9.23 -1.90 -7.77
CA ASN A 106 8.12 -1.46 -8.63
C ASN A 106 6.80 -2.19 -8.37
N THR A 107 6.58 -2.62 -7.13
CA THR A 107 5.42 -3.43 -6.74
C THR A 107 4.70 -2.77 -5.58
N THR A 108 3.40 -2.60 -5.70
CA THR A 108 2.54 -2.36 -4.52
C THR A 108 2.08 -3.69 -3.96
N ILE A 109 2.26 -3.90 -2.66
CA ILE A 109 1.70 -5.04 -1.95
C ILE A 109 0.56 -4.59 -1.04
N THR A 110 -0.51 -5.37 -0.99
CA THR A 110 -1.65 -5.13 -0.11
C THR A 110 -2.02 -6.43 0.60
N PHE A 111 -2.26 -6.37 1.90
CA PHE A 111 -2.64 -7.55 2.66
C PHE A 111 -3.42 -7.23 3.93
N LEU A 112 -4.06 -8.25 4.49
CA LEU A 112 -4.73 -8.15 5.78
C LEU A 112 -3.79 -8.59 6.90
N TYR A 113 -3.76 -7.82 7.98
CA TYR A 113 -3.05 -8.15 9.21
C TYR A 113 -4.02 -8.34 10.37
N ASP A 114 -3.95 -9.48 11.05
CA ASP A 114 -4.71 -9.78 12.26
C ASP A 114 -3.79 -9.71 13.48
N GLY A 115 -3.81 -8.55 14.16
CA GLY A 115 -3.00 -8.26 15.33
C GLY A 115 -3.83 -7.94 16.59
N PRO A 116 -3.19 -7.54 17.71
CA PRO A 116 -3.88 -7.21 18.96
C PRO A 116 -4.89 -6.06 18.85
N GLY A 117 -4.74 -5.18 17.86
CA GLY A 117 -5.67 -4.10 17.55
C GLY A 117 -6.89 -4.52 16.71
N GLY A 118 -6.92 -5.76 16.23
CA GLY A 118 -7.90 -6.26 15.27
C GLY A 118 -7.36 -6.30 13.83
N LEU A 119 -8.26 -6.60 12.89
CA LEU A 119 -7.94 -6.74 11.47
C LEU A 119 -7.64 -5.38 10.83
N SER A 120 -6.50 -5.25 10.16
CA SER A 120 -6.07 -4.04 9.45
C SER A 120 -5.77 -4.35 7.98
N LEU A 121 -6.06 -3.41 7.09
CA LEU A 121 -5.57 -3.41 5.70
C LEU A 121 -4.21 -2.70 5.68
N VAL A 122 -3.18 -3.39 5.19
CA VAL A 122 -1.82 -2.85 5.08
C VAL A 122 -1.46 -2.74 3.62
N THR A 123 -0.90 -1.59 3.22
CA THR A 123 -0.35 -1.36 1.88
C THR A 123 1.08 -0.84 1.99
N VAL A 124 1.95 -1.30 1.10
CA VAL A 124 3.33 -0.81 0.97
C VAL A 124 3.63 -0.66 -0.52
N HIS A 125 4.20 0.48 -0.89
CA HIS A 125 4.62 0.83 -2.22
C HIS A 125 6.13 0.65 -2.34
N ASP A 126 6.54 -0.15 -3.34
CA ASP A 126 7.92 -0.40 -3.71
C ASP A 126 8.75 -1.19 -2.67
N THR A 127 10.07 -1.07 -2.72
CA THR A 127 11.01 -1.74 -1.82
C THR A 127 12.09 -0.80 -1.30
N ASN A 128 12.58 -1.10 -0.10
CA ASN A 128 13.75 -0.45 0.46
C ASN A 128 15.00 -0.75 -0.39
N GLY A 129 15.79 0.27 -0.70
CA GLY A 129 17.20 0.11 -1.09
C GLY A 129 17.48 -0.30 -2.53
N ASP A 130 16.55 -0.13 -3.48
CA ASP A 130 16.95 -0.12 -4.88
C ASP A 130 17.59 1.24 -5.20
N SER A 131 18.92 1.31 -5.10
CA SER A 131 19.71 2.51 -5.45
C SER A 131 19.62 2.93 -6.92
N ARG A 132 18.73 2.30 -7.70
CA ARG A 132 18.40 2.62 -9.09
C ARG A 132 16.95 3.02 -9.31
N GLY A 133 16.07 2.86 -8.31
CA GLY A 133 14.71 3.35 -8.39
C GLY A 133 14.73 4.86 -8.14
N GLU A 134 14.01 5.63 -8.95
CA GLU A 134 13.97 7.09 -8.84
C GLU A 134 12.71 7.56 -8.06
N GLY A 135 11.80 6.63 -7.73
CA GLY A 135 10.59 6.89 -6.96
C GLY A 135 9.31 6.94 -7.81
N GLY A 136 8.17 6.96 -7.15
CA GLY A 136 6.86 6.86 -7.80
C GLY A 136 5.74 7.60 -7.07
N SER A 137 4.53 7.47 -7.60
CA SER A 137 3.31 8.04 -6.99
C SER A 137 2.13 7.10 -7.16
N VAL A 138 1.27 7.06 -6.15
CA VAL A 138 0.02 6.29 -6.13
C VAL A 138 -1.06 7.11 -5.43
N THR A 139 -2.25 7.17 -6.01
CA THR A 139 -3.43 7.69 -5.35
C THR A 139 -4.42 6.58 -5.11
N TRP A 140 -4.92 6.43 -3.90
CA TRP A 140 -6.07 5.57 -3.63
C TRP A 140 -7.27 6.41 -3.20
N THR A 141 -8.41 6.14 -3.83
CA THR A 141 -9.72 6.46 -3.25
C THR A 141 -10.26 5.21 -2.57
N VAL A 142 -10.40 5.27 -1.25
CA VAL A 142 -10.88 4.17 -0.41
C VAL A 142 -12.31 4.46 0.01
N GLU A 143 -13.26 3.69 -0.50
CA GLU A 143 -14.69 3.80 -0.21
C GLU A 143 -15.16 2.80 0.84
N ASP A 144 -16.29 3.12 1.47
CA ASP A 144 -16.96 2.29 2.48
C ASP A 144 -16.07 1.99 3.69
N VAL A 145 -15.22 2.95 4.07
CA VAL A 145 -14.38 2.84 5.26
C VAL A 145 -15.25 2.70 6.51
N PRO A 146 -15.05 1.65 7.33
CA PRO A 146 -15.78 1.48 8.59
C PRO A 146 -15.60 2.70 9.49
N SER A 147 -16.67 3.17 10.14
CA SER A 147 -16.63 4.41 10.93
C SER A 147 -15.70 4.38 12.14
N ASP A 148 -15.32 3.19 12.59
CA ASP A 148 -14.39 2.97 13.70
C ASP A 148 -12.95 2.69 13.21
N ALA A 149 -12.72 2.56 11.90
CA ALA A 149 -11.41 2.39 11.31
C ALA A 149 -10.69 3.75 11.20
N ALA A 150 -9.39 3.75 11.44
CA ALA A 150 -8.53 4.90 11.22
C ALA A 150 -7.20 4.45 10.62
N TRP A 151 -6.51 5.36 9.93
CA TRP A 151 -5.15 5.11 9.50
C TRP A 151 -4.22 5.12 10.72
N ALA A 152 -3.71 3.94 11.09
CA ALA A 152 -2.77 3.74 12.18
C ALA A 152 -1.33 4.08 11.75
N VAL A 153 -1.03 3.88 10.45
CA VAL A 153 0.22 4.30 9.83
C VAL A 153 -0.11 5.21 8.65
N LYS A 154 0.54 6.37 8.62
CA LYS A 154 0.41 7.39 7.59
C LYS A 154 1.81 7.81 7.18
N ASP A 155 2.33 7.27 6.09
CA ASP A 155 3.63 7.72 5.62
C ASP A 155 3.62 9.21 5.31
N ASP A 156 4.81 9.78 5.38
CA ASP A 156 5.14 11.20 5.26
C ASP A 156 4.35 12.19 6.14
N LEU A 157 3.37 11.80 6.97
CA LEU A 157 2.61 12.71 7.84
C LEU A 157 3.33 13.12 9.13
N TYR A 158 4.57 13.60 9.03
CA TYR A 158 5.34 14.12 10.16
C TYR A 158 5.48 15.64 10.15
N LEU A 159 5.73 16.19 11.33
CA LEU A 159 5.78 17.61 11.65
C LEU A 159 7.21 17.99 12.05
N ASP A 160 7.59 19.21 11.68
CA ASP A 160 8.78 19.86 12.19
C ASP A 160 8.59 20.19 13.68
N PRO A 161 9.51 19.81 14.57
CA PRO A 161 9.33 19.96 16.02
C PRO A 161 9.38 21.42 16.49
N ASP A 162 10.03 22.30 15.74
CA ASP A 162 10.23 23.70 16.11
C ASP A 162 9.02 24.55 15.73
N THR A 163 8.39 24.24 14.60
CA THR A 163 7.24 24.98 14.05
C THR A 163 5.91 24.31 14.36
N GLY A 164 5.87 22.98 14.46
CA GLY A 164 4.65 22.19 14.56
C GLY A 164 3.86 22.09 13.25
N GLU A 165 4.42 22.55 12.14
CA GLU A 165 3.85 22.48 10.81
C GLU A 165 4.36 21.21 10.08
N PRO A 166 3.69 20.75 9.00
CA PRO A 166 4.20 19.69 8.15
C PRO A 166 5.65 19.97 7.72
N ALA A 167 6.51 18.95 7.76
CA ALA A 167 7.88 19.08 7.30
C ALA A 167 7.94 19.40 5.79
N GLU A 168 8.99 20.09 5.34
CA GLU A 168 9.10 20.57 3.95
C GLU A 168 9.07 19.45 2.89
N ASN A 169 9.43 18.23 3.28
CA ASN A 169 9.49 17.05 2.43
C ASN A 169 8.31 16.09 2.63
N ASN A 170 7.28 16.52 3.36
CA ASN A 170 6.00 15.81 3.45
C ASN A 170 5.16 16.16 2.23
N TYR A 171 5.16 15.29 1.24
CA TYR A 171 4.42 15.50 -0.01
C TYR A 171 3.07 14.78 -0.05
N ASP A 172 2.84 13.85 0.86
CA ASP A 172 1.64 13.02 0.86
C ASP A 172 0.36 13.80 1.19
N GLY A 173 -0.69 13.47 0.44
CA GLY A 173 -2.04 14.00 0.63
C GLY A 173 -2.89 13.06 1.48
N TRP A 174 -3.47 13.56 2.57
CA TRP A 174 -4.35 12.77 3.45
C TRP A 174 -5.73 13.44 3.62
N ASP A 175 -6.72 13.01 2.83
CA ASP A 175 -8.13 13.34 3.04
C ASP A 175 -8.86 12.11 3.60
N VAL A 176 -9.06 12.07 4.92
CA VAL A 176 -9.56 10.88 5.64
C VAL A 176 -10.84 11.18 6.43
N ASP A 177 -11.61 12.17 5.97
CA ASP A 177 -12.86 12.57 6.60
C ASP A 177 -14.06 11.78 6.04
N GLY A 178 -14.74 11.02 6.90
CA GLY A 178 -15.97 10.31 6.55
C GLY A 178 -15.72 8.90 6.02
N PRO A 179 -16.63 8.33 5.21
CA PRO A 179 -16.54 6.94 4.74
C PRO A 179 -15.71 6.78 3.45
N THR A 180 -15.28 7.88 2.84
CA THR A 180 -14.45 7.88 1.63
C THR A 180 -13.17 8.62 1.97
N HIS A 181 -12.03 7.94 1.84
CA HIS A 181 -10.72 8.53 2.03
C HIS A 181 -10.03 8.68 0.68
N VAL A 182 -9.29 9.76 0.47
CA VAL A 182 -8.39 9.94 -0.67
C VAL A 182 -6.98 10.13 -0.11
N ILE A 183 -6.07 9.28 -0.54
CA ILE A 183 -4.68 9.31 -0.10
C ILE A 183 -3.81 9.37 -1.34
N ASP A 184 -2.93 10.35 -1.36
CA ASP A 184 -1.92 10.56 -2.39
C ASP A 184 -0.56 10.30 -1.78
N TRP A 185 0.13 9.28 -2.30
CA TRP A 185 1.48 8.90 -1.90
C TRP A 185 2.48 9.31 -2.97
N THR A 186 3.65 9.82 -2.58
CA THR A 186 4.77 9.97 -3.48
C THR A 186 6.12 9.84 -2.77
N TRP A 187 6.98 8.98 -3.29
CA TRP A 187 8.29 8.69 -2.70
C TRP A 187 9.40 8.83 -3.74
N GLY A 188 10.59 9.14 -3.25
CA GLY A 188 11.82 9.13 -4.05
C GLY A 188 12.60 7.81 -3.93
N SER A 189 13.80 7.78 -4.50
CA SER A 189 14.73 6.63 -4.52
C SER A 189 15.11 6.03 -3.16
N ALA A 190 14.92 6.79 -2.07
CA ALA A 190 15.44 6.45 -0.76
C ALA A 190 14.44 5.73 0.15
N GLY A 191 13.20 5.46 -0.31
CA GLY A 191 12.14 4.98 0.58
C GLY A 191 11.06 4.16 -0.11
N THR A 192 10.22 3.59 0.75
CA THR A 192 8.90 3.04 0.39
C THR A 192 7.84 4.00 0.88
N ASP A 193 6.63 3.81 0.41
CA ASP A 193 5.49 4.56 0.89
C ASP A 193 4.34 3.63 1.32
N GLY A 194 3.26 4.16 1.89
CA GLY A 194 2.01 3.45 2.13
C GLY A 194 1.37 3.72 3.49
N GLY A 195 0.74 2.69 4.06
CA GLY A 195 0.05 2.85 5.34
C GLY A 195 -0.77 1.65 5.78
N ALA A 196 -1.44 1.82 6.91
CA ALA A 196 -2.28 0.79 7.51
C ALA A 196 -3.60 1.37 8.02
N LEU A 197 -4.72 0.83 7.54
CA LEU A 197 -6.08 1.20 7.90
C LEU A 197 -6.70 0.12 8.80
N GLY A 198 -7.12 0.49 10.01
CA GLY A 198 -7.80 -0.44 10.91
C GLY A 198 -8.27 0.19 12.23
N PRO A 199 -8.97 -0.59 13.08
CA PRO A 199 -9.50 -1.92 12.78
C PRO A 199 -10.69 -1.88 11.82
N LEU A 200 -10.79 -2.87 10.93
CA LEU A 200 -11.88 -2.96 9.93
C LEU A 200 -13.20 -3.46 10.52
N GLY A 201 -13.17 -4.20 11.64
CA GLY A 201 -14.35 -4.79 12.26
C GLY A 201 -14.93 -5.99 11.48
N ASP A 202 -16.07 -6.49 11.95
CA ASP A 202 -16.77 -7.62 11.33
C ASP A 202 -17.67 -7.14 10.18
N GLY A 203 -17.84 -7.95 9.13
CA GLY A 203 -18.76 -7.65 8.03
C GLY A 203 -18.36 -6.43 7.18
N PHE A 204 -17.09 -6.05 7.21
CA PHE A 204 -16.58 -4.93 6.40
C PHE A 204 -16.58 -5.28 4.91
N GLU A 205 -16.71 -4.25 4.08
CA GLU A 205 -16.51 -4.28 2.64
C GLU A 205 -15.90 -2.93 2.27
N VAL A 206 -14.60 -2.91 1.93
CA VAL A 206 -13.85 -1.70 1.58
C VAL A 206 -13.43 -1.78 0.13
N THR A 207 -13.69 -0.74 -0.65
CA THR A 207 -13.29 -0.68 -2.05
C THR A 207 -12.15 0.31 -2.24
N VAL A 208 -11.07 -0.12 -2.87
CA VAL A 208 -9.94 0.71 -3.25
C VAL A 208 -10.01 0.93 -4.75
N ASP A 209 -10.26 2.17 -5.18
CA ASP A 209 -10.12 2.63 -6.55
C ASP A 209 -8.73 3.26 -6.73
N PRO A 210 -7.80 2.58 -7.44
CA PRO A 210 -6.43 3.04 -7.55
C PRO A 210 -6.22 3.96 -8.76
N ALA A 211 -5.27 4.88 -8.62
CA ALA A 211 -4.62 5.55 -9.72
C ALA A 211 -3.10 5.44 -9.54
N PHE A 212 -2.46 4.66 -10.39
CA PHE A 212 -1.00 4.46 -10.37
C PHE A 212 -0.31 5.33 -11.42
N ASN A 213 0.95 5.70 -11.15
CA ASN A 213 1.85 6.33 -12.10
C ASN A 213 1.23 7.63 -12.66
N GLU A 214 1.24 7.85 -13.98
CA GLU A 214 0.67 9.03 -14.65
C GLU A 214 -0.80 9.36 -14.30
N LEU A 215 -1.53 8.43 -13.68
CA LEU A 215 -2.89 8.67 -13.21
C LEU A 215 -2.97 9.15 -11.76
N ALA A 216 -1.90 8.96 -10.97
CA ALA A 216 -1.82 9.42 -9.58
C ALA A 216 -1.77 10.96 -9.53
N GLY A 217 -2.35 11.52 -8.47
CA GLY A 217 -2.48 12.96 -8.27
C GLY A 217 -1.13 13.69 -8.18
N LEU A 218 -0.13 13.06 -7.55
CA LEU A 218 1.20 13.65 -7.33
C LEU A 218 2.23 13.26 -8.39
N TRP A 219 1.85 12.51 -9.43
CA TRP A 219 2.79 12.06 -10.43
C TRP A 219 3.40 13.22 -11.23
N GLY A 220 4.72 13.35 -11.16
CA GLY A 220 5.47 14.38 -11.85
C GLY A 220 5.44 15.74 -11.15
N GLU A 221 4.79 15.84 -9.99
CA GLU A 221 4.90 17.00 -9.12
C GLU A 221 6.20 16.93 -8.31
N HIS A 222 6.49 15.74 -7.77
CA HIS A 222 7.67 15.48 -6.93
C HIS A 222 8.55 14.37 -7.51
N TYR A 223 7.95 13.23 -7.87
CA TYR A 223 8.63 12.06 -8.42
C TYR A 223 7.80 11.46 -9.58
N ALA A 224 8.44 10.92 -10.62
CA ALA A 224 7.75 10.37 -11.81
C ALA A 224 8.60 9.39 -12.63
N GLU A 225 9.55 8.75 -11.98
CA GLU A 225 10.71 8.26 -12.69
C GLU A 225 10.76 6.73 -12.70
N ASP A 226 10.18 6.09 -11.67
CA ASP A 226 10.12 4.64 -11.55
C ASP A 226 8.68 4.12 -11.33
N PRO A 227 7.96 3.76 -12.41
CA PRO A 227 6.54 3.43 -12.31
C PRO A 227 6.31 2.08 -11.61
N ILE A 228 5.26 2.01 -10.81
CA ILE A 228 4.72 0.74 -10.32
C ILE A 228 4.24 -0.09 -11.52
N THR A 229 4.76 -1.31 -11.62
CA THR A 229 4.44 -2.25 -12.72
C THR A 229 3.59 -3.43 -12.27
N ASP A 230 3.47 -3.66 -10.96
CA ASP A 230 2.66 -4.74 -10.40
C ASP A 230 1.97 -4.29 -9.11
N TRP A 231 0.75 -4.76 -8.91
CA TRP A 231 0.02 -4.60 -7.66
C TRP A 231 -0.44 -5.97 -7.21
N GLN A 232 -0.10 -6.38 -6.00
CA GLN A 232 -0.33 -7.73 -5.52
C GLN A 232 -1.14 -7.72 -4.23
N VAL A 233 -2.16 -8.57 -4.16
CA VAL A 233 -2.71 -8.99 -2.87
C VAL A 233 -1.92 -10.19 -2.34
N LEU A 234 -1.49 -10.11 -1.07
CA LEU A 234 -0.80 -11.21 -0.39
C LEU A 234 -1.75 -11.98 0.53
N SER A 235 -1.59 -13.30 0.55
CA SER A 235 -2.32 -14.23 1.40
C SER A 235 -1.33 -15.16 2.10
N PHE A 236 -1.58 -15.51 3.37
CA PHE A 236 -0.60 -16.18 4.23
C PHE A 236 -1.07 -17.56 4.75
N PRO A 237 -1.53 -18.49 3.90
CA PRO A 237 -1.95 -19.81 4.36
C PRO A 237 -0.82 -20.62 5.01
N ASN A 238 0.43 -20.33 4.61
CA ASN A 238 1.64 -20.98 5.13
C ASN A 238 2.48 -20.05 6.04
N GLY A 239 1.92 -18.92 6.46
CA GLY A 239 2.63 -17.91 7.25
C GLY A 239 3.47 -16.96 6.40
N ARG A 240 4.23 -16.09 7.09
CA ARG A 240 4.93 -14.93 6.51
C ARG A 240 6.03 -15.28 5.51
N ASP A 241 6.76 -16.36 5.74
CA ASP A 241 7.95 -16.71 4.96
C ASP A 241 7.65 -17.22 3.54
N ASP A 242 6.39 -17.59 3.28
CA ASP A 242 5.93 -18.13 1.99
C ASP A 242 4.52 -17.60 1.65
N PRO A 243 4.39 -16.28 1.37
CA PRO A 243 3.11 -15.68 1.03
C PRO A 243 2.68 -16.10 -0.38
N GLU A 244 1.41 -16.44 -0.53
CA GLU A 244 0.78 -16.52 -1.84
C GLU A 244 0.55 -15.10 -2.36
N ARG A 245 0.93 -14.86 -3.62
CA ARG A 245 0.86 -13.53 -4.26
C ARG A 245 -0.05 -13.60 -5.47
N THR A 246 -1.04 -12.73 -5.53
CA THR A 246 -1.94 -12.62 -6.67
C THR A 246 -1.90 -11.21 -7.24
N SER A 247 -1.50 -11.07 -8.50
CA SER A 247 -1.51 -9.79 -9.19
C SER A 247 -2.94 -9.29 -9.41
N LEU A 248 -3.11 -7.99 -9.24
CA LEU A 248 -4.29 -7.19 -9.48
C LEU A 248 -4.01 -6.24 -10.66
N ALA A 249 -5.05 -5.82 -11.35
CA ALA A 249 -4.94 -4.79 -12.37
C ALA A 249 -4.74 -3.41 -11.72
N LEU A 250 -3.81 -2.63 -12.23
CA LEU A 250 -3.48 -1.28 -11.74
C LEU A 250 -4.59 -0.25 -12.01
N ASP A 251 -5.49 -0.51 -12.95
CA ASP A 251 -6.50 0.43 -13.46
C ASP A 251 -7.94 0.03 -13.09
N ARG A 252 -8.10 -0.88 -12.12
CA ARG A 252 -9.43 -1.37 -11.71
C ARG A 252 -9.58 -1.40 -10.19
N PRO A 253 -10.74 -0.97 -9.66
CA PRO A 253 -11.02 -1.06 -8.24
C PRO A 253 -10.97 -2.49 -7.70
N VAL A 254 -10.42 -2.68 -6.50
CA VAL A 254 -10.50 -3.94 -5.75
C VAL A 254 -11.34 -3.74 -4.49
N THR A 255 -12.27 -4.66 -4.24
CA THR A 255 -13.04 -4.70 -3.00
C THR A 255 -12.46 -5.77 -2.09
N ILE A 256 -11.98 -5.39 -0.90
CA ILE A 256 -11.56 -6.29 0.17
C ILE A 256 -12.72 -6.41 1.16
N ARG A 257 -13.10 -7.64 1.51
CA ARG A 257 -14.30 -7.87 2.33
C ARG A 257 -14.21 -9.10 3.20
N ASP A 258 -15.05 -9.09 4.22
CA ASP A 258 -15.44 -10.28 4.98
C ASP A 258 -16.23 -11.26 4.09
N GLY A 259 -15.99 -12.56 4.26
CA GLY A 259 -16.64 -13.63 3.51
C GLY A 259 -15.88 -14.18 2.30
N SER A 260 -16.19 -15.43 1.96
CA SER A 260 -15.45 -16.21 0.95
C SER A 260 -15.91 -15.95 -0.49
N CYS A 261 -15.11 -16.43 -1.45
CA CYS A 261 -15.47 -16.39 -2.88
C CYS A 261 -16.66 -17.29 -3.27
N ASP A 262 -17.14 -18.17 -2.39
CA ASP A 262 -18.23 -19.10 -2.69
C ASP A 262 -19.63 -18.46 -2.55
N GLY A 263 -19.74 -17.30 -1.90
CA GLY A 263 -21.03 -16.68 -1.54
C GLY A 263 -21.85 -16.07 -2.68
N ARG A 264 -21.36 -16.05 -3.93
CA ARG A 264 -22.08 -15.42 -5.07
C ARG A 264 -22.97 -16.38 -5.88
N LYS A 265 -23.03 -17.68 -5.57
CA LYS A 265 -23.80 -18.63 -6.40
C LYS A 265 -25.31 -18.68 -6.14
N ASP A 266 -25.81 -18.03 -5.09
CA ASP A 266 -27.16 -18.33 -4.60
C ASP A 266 -28.19 -17.16 -4.67
N ARG A 267 -27.84 -15.99 -5.22
CA ARG A 267 -28.78 -14.84 -5.24
C ARG A 267 -29.55 -14.59 -6.55
N ASP A 268 -29.15 -15.20 -7.66
CA ASP A 268 -29.80 -14.96 -8.98
C ASP A 268 -30.65 -16.14 -9.50
N GLY A 269 -30.90 -17.17 -8.68
CA GLY A 269 -31.27 -18.50 -9.19
C GLY A 269 -32.67 -19.04 -8.96
N ASP A 270 -33.51 -18.43 -8.12
CA ASP A 270 -34.81 -19.01 -7.73
C ASP A 270 -35.98 -18.01 -7.82
N ASP A 271 -36.05 -17.29 -8.94
CA ASP A 271 -37.35 -16.93 -9.51
C ASP A 271 -37.94 -18.19 -10.16
N GLU A 272 -38.31 -19.16 -9.31
CA GLU A 272 -39.26 -20.21 -9.65
C GLU A 272 -40.52 -19.52 -10.14
N LYS A 273 -40.65 -19.46 -11.47
CA LYS A 273 -41.90 -19.23 -12.18
C LYS A 273 -42.90 -20.27 -11.66
N LYS A 274 -43.63 -19.91 -10.61
CA LYS A 274 -44.87 -20.58 -10.28
C LYS A 274 -45.83 -20.30 -11.41
N ASP A 275 -45.90 -21.27 -12.31
CA ASP A 275 -47.04 -21.52 -13.18
C ASP A 275 -48.31 -21.43 -12.34
N ARG A 276 -48.94 -20.25 -12.37
CA ARG A 276 -50.33 -20.06 -11.95
C ARG A 276 -51.19 -20.21 -13.20
N ASP A 277 -51.44 -21.46 -13.52
CA ASP A 277 -52.65 -21.87 -14.21
C ASP A 277 -53.84 -21.67 -13.26
N GLU A 278 -54.47 -20.49 -13.25
CA GLU A 278 -55.86 -20.37 -12.79
C GLU A 278 -56.62 -19.39 -13.69
N ASP A 279 -57.44 -19.99 -14.55
CA ASP A 279 -58.62 -19.41 -15.18
C ASP A 279 -59.48 -18.62 -14.17
N ASP A 280 -59.83 -17.37 -14.45
CA ASP A 280 -61.17 -16.88 -14.08
C ASP A 280 -61.65 -15.74 -15.00
N ASP A 281 -62.70 -16.07 -15.75
CA ASP A 281 -63.54 -15.23 -16.59
C ASP A 281 -64.33 -14.19 -15.79
N ARG A 282 -64.05 -12.88 -15.89
CA ARG A 282 -65.03 -11.76 -15.71
C ARG A 282 -64.56 -10.53 -16.50
N LYS A 283 -65.06 -10.25 -17.70
CA LYS A 283 -66.30 -9.50 -18.03
C LYS A 283 -66.52 -8.18 -17.28
N ASP A 284 -66.47 -7.13 -18.10
CA ASP A 284 -67.32 -5.93 -18.14
C ASP A 284 -67.24 -4.96 -16.93
N GLU A 285 -66.76 -3.74 -17.17
CA GLU A 285 -67.60 -2.52 -17.35
C GLU A 285 -66.74 -1.24 -17.19
N ASP A 286 -66.80 -0.42 -18.23
CA ASP A 286 -66.76 1.05 -18.27
C ASP A 286 -66.40 1.82 -16.98
N HIS A 287 -65.38 2.68 -17.05
CA HIS A 287 -65.39 3.97 -16.34
C HIS A 287 -64.46 5.02 -16.97
N ASP A 288 -65.12 5.92 -17.70
CA ASP A 288 -65.02 7.38 -17.70
C ASP A 288 -63.70 8.08 -17.28
N ASP A 289 -63.12 8.78 -18.27
CA ASP A 289 -62.88 10.23 -18.27
C ASP A 289 -62.80 10.91 -16.89
N ARG A 290 -61.59 11.32 -16.48
CA ARG A 290 -61.36 12.64 -15.85
C ARG A 290 -59.96 13.18 -16.14
N ASP A 291 -59.96 14.14 -17.05
CA ASP A 291 -59.10 15.32 -17.08
C ASP A 291 -58.68 15.78 -15.68
N ARG A 292 -57.37 15.92 -15.49
CA ARG A 292 -56.81 16.92 -14.55
C ARG A 292 -55.59 17.56 -15.18
N ASP A 293 -55.90 18.62 -15.92
CA ASP A 293 -55.09 19.81 -16.05
C ASP A 293 -54.58 20.23 -14.66
N ARG A 294 -53.26 20.37 -14.53
CA ARG A 294 -52.60 21.24 -13.55
C ARG A 294 -51.44 21.93 -14.25
N ASP A 295 -51.84 22.97 -14.96
CA ASP A 295 -51.31 24.32 -14.90
C ASP A 295 -50.33 24.62 -13.74
N ASP A 296 -49.33 25.42 -14.12
CA ASP A 296 -48.53 26.38 -13.33
C ASP A 296 -47.54 25.75 -12.31
N GLU A 297 -46.24 26.06 -12.32
CA GLU A 297 -45.68 27.41 -12.26
C GLU A 297 -44.30 27.51 -12.92
N ASP A 298 -44.15 28.57 -13.71
CA ASP A 298 -42.91 29.15 -14.19
C ASP A 298 -41.98 29.53 -13.04
N HIS A 299 -40.71 29.13 -13.13
CA HIS A 299 -39.63 29.82 -12.44
C HIS A 299 -38.54 30.21 -13.43
N ASP A 300 -38.84 31.31 -14.12
CA ASP A 300 -37.84 32.27 -14.58
C ASP A 300 -37.03 32.72 -13.35
N ARG A 301 -35.74 32.37 -13.33
CA ARG A 301 -34.74 33.12 -12.59
C ARG A 301 -33.74 33.66 -13.58
N ASP A 302 -34.11 34.82 -14.10
CA ASP A 302 -33.19 35.87 -14.53
C ASP A 302 -32.15 36.08 -13.43
N ARG A 303 -30.90 35.76 -13.75
CA ARG A 303 -29.73 36.37 -13.13
C ARG A 303 -28.82 36.82 -14.24
N ASP A 304 -29.22 37.95 -14.79
CA ASP A 304 -28.35 38.88 -15.48
C ASP A 304 -27.28 39.43 -14.53
N ASP A 305 -26.17 39.83 -15.16
CA ASP A 305 -25.30 40.95 -14.79
C ASP A 305 -24.29 40.77 -13.65
N ASP A 306 -23.02 40.57 -14.06
CA ASP A 306 -21.93 41.57 -14.00
C ASP A 306 -20.56 40.86 -13.93
N ASP A 307 -19.79 40.90 -15.02
CA ASP A 307 -18.63 41.80 -15.19
C ASP A 307 -17.41 41.40 -14.33
N ASP A 308 -16.41 40.74 -14.95
CA ASP A 308 -15.08 41.35 -15.12
C ASP A 308 -14.05 40.37 -15.71
N ARG A 309 -13.82 40.55 -17.02
CA ARG A 309 -12.52 40.65 -17.70
C ARG A 309 -11.29 40.15 -16.95
N LYS A 310 -10.59 39.18 -17.56
CA LYS A 310 -9.16 39.30 -17.86
C LYS A 310 -8.76 38.31 -18.94
N ASP A 311 -8.85 38.79 -20.17
CA ASP A 311 -8.09 38.25 -21.29
C ASP A 311 -6.60 38.48 -20.99
N GLY A 312 -5.87 37.39 -20.78
CA GLY A 312 -4.43 37.36 -20.72
C GLY A 312 -3.91 36.77 -22.03
N ASP A 313 -3.71 37.64 -23.02
CA ASP A 313 -2.86 37.38 -24.17
C ASP A 313 -1.45 37.04 -23.67
N TYR A 314 -0.97 35.82 -23.96
CA TYR A 314 0.46 35.54 -24.07
C TYR A 314 0.71 35.05 -25.49
N ASP A 315 1.21 35.99 -26.29
CA ASP A 315 2.01 35.77 -27.50
C ASP A 315 3.07 34.68 -27.21
N ASP A 316 3.21 33.63 -28.03
CA ASP A 316 3.99 33.58 -29.27
C ASP A 316 5.48 33.93 -29.06
N ASP A 317 6.34 33.20 -29.78
CA ASP A 317 7.81 33.08 -29.63
C ASP A 317 8.23 31.98 -28.63
N ASP A 318 9.05 30.97 -28.95
CA ASP A 318 10.12 30.95 -29.93
C ASP A 318 10.50 29.50 -30.27
N ARG A 319 10.56 29.22 -31.57
CA ARG A 319 11.13 27.99 -32.13
C ARG A 319 12.64 28.05 -31.99
N LYS A 320 13.30 27.04 -31.41
CA LYS A 320 14.69 26.71 -31.78
C LYS A 320 14.91 25.21 -31.87
N ASP A 321 14.83 24.75 -33.10
CA ASP A 321 15.59 23.62 -33.61
C ASP A 321 17.06 23.75 -33.18
N ARG A 322 17.62 22.72 -32.54
CA ARG A 322 19.06 22.55 -32.37
C ARG A 322 19.47 21.17 -32.86
N ASP A 323 19.51 21.06 -34.19
CA ASP A 323 20.47 20.22 -34.88
C ASP A 323 21.79 21.00 -34.96
N GLY A 324 22.89 20.39 -34.50
CA GLY A 324 24.17 21.08 -34.38
C GLY A 324 25.38 20.17 -34.26
N ASP A 325 25.52 19.20 -35.17
CA ASP A 325 26.82 18.63 -35.52
C ASP A 325 27.77 19.76 -35.99
N ARG A 326 28.93 19.93 -35.35
CA ARG A 326 30.16 20.39 -36.04
C ARG A 326 31.43 20.27 -35.20
N ASP A 327 32.27 19.33 -35.63
CA ASP A 327 33.72 19.36 -35.53
C ASP A 327 34.29 20.68 -36.11
N GLY A 328 35.39 21.19 -35.53
CA GLY A 328 36.12 22.30 -36.14
C GLY A 328 37.25 22.88 -35.32
N ASP A 329 38.43 22.27 -35.43
CA ASP A 329 39.74 22.84 -35.11
C ASP A 329 39.92 24.26 -35.68
N GLY A 330 40.66 25.14 -34.96
CA GLY A 330 41.15 26.36 -35.58
C GLY A 330 41.83 27.38 -34.67
N ASP A 331 43.14 27.24 -34.54
CA ASP A 331 44.12 28.28 -34.14
C ASP A 331 43.84 29.71 -34.65
N ARG A 332 44.17 30.72 -33.81
CA ARG A 332 44.95 31.97 -34.08
C ARG A 332 44.49 33.10 -33.14
N LYS A 333 45.33 33.58 -32.23
CA LYS A 333 46.44 34.55 -32.39
C LYS A 333 46.01 36.02 -32.50
N ASP A 334 46.50 36.76 -31.51
CA ASP A 334 47.22 38.03 -31.62
C ASP A 334 46.42 39.35 -31.80
N ASP A 335 46.67 40.22 -30.81
CA ASP A 335 47.01 41.65 -30.92
C ASP A 335 45.91 42.74 -30.81
N ASP A 336 46.11 43.52 -29.74
CA ASP A 336 46.29 44.98 -29.72
C ASP A 336 45.08 45.94 -29.70
N ASP A 337 45.00 46.62 -28.54
CA ASP A 337 45.09 48.08 -28.38
C ASP A 337 43.84 48.99 -28.43
N LYS A 338 43.81 49.86 -27.40
CA LYS A 338 43.28 51.25 -27.25
C LYS A 338 41.93 51.39 -26.54
N GLU A 339 41.94 51.74 -25.26
CA GLU A 339 42.16 53.08 -24.64
C GLU A 339 40.88 53.93 -24.58
N ASP A 340 40.55 54.26 -23.32
CA ASP A 340 39.97 55.51 -22.80
C ASP A 340 38.51 55.88 -23.11
N ASP A 341 37.66 55.83 -22.08
CA ASP A 341 37.01 57.06 -21.57
C ASP A 341 36.37 56.86 -20.17
N ASP A 342 37.09 57.37 -19.18
CA ASP A 342 36.65 58.10 -17.99
C ASP A 342 35.15 58.08 -17.59
N ARG A 343 34.84 57.35 -16.51
CA ARG A 343 33.81 57.79 -15.55
C ARG A 343 34.13 57.35 -14.13
N GLU A 344 34.95 58.17 -13.47
CA GLU A 344 35.09 58.18 -12.02
C GLU A 344 33.85 58.78 -11.33
N LYS A 345 33.61 58.25 -10.11
CA LYS A 345 32.97 58.81 -8.90
C LYS A 345 31.71 58.04 -8.48
N ASP A 346 31.54 57.60 -7.24
CA ASP A 346 32.33 57.56 -6.01
C ASP A 346 31.39 56.83 -5.01
N ARG A 347 31.88 55.79 -4.30
CA ARG A 347 31.53 55.41 -2.89
C ARG A 347 30.11 54.83 -2.67
N ASP A 348 29.89 53.72 -1.96
CA ASP A 348 30.45 53.14 -0.73
C ASP A 348 30.39 51.59 -0.86
N ARG A 349 31.46 50.82 -0.60
CA ARG A 349 31.93 50.25 0.68
C ARG A 349 30.95 49.30 1.41
N GLY A 350 31.39 48.04 1.46
CA GLY A 350 30.85 46.88 2.18
C GLY A 350 30.82 45.70 1.20
N ASP A 351 31.87 44.92 0.94
CA ASP A 351 32.84 44.25 1.84
C ASP A 351 32.14 43.60 3.03
N ASP A 352 31.86 42.31 2.89
CA ASP A 352 31.84 41.22 3.90
C ASP A 352 31.33 39.98 3.09
N ASP A 353 32.24 39.21 2.47
CA ASP A 353 32.84 37.96 2.98
C ASP A 353 31.82 36.79 2.80
N ASP A 354 32.02 35.96 1.77
CA ASP A 354 32.76 34.68 1.84
C ASP A 354 32.04 33.68 2.76
N ASP A 355 31.42 32.66 2.17
CA ASP A 355 31.40 31.26 2.64
C ASP A 355 30.70 30.41 1.56
N GLU A 356 31.53 29.98 0.61
CA GLU A 356 31.29 28.85 -0.29
C GLU A 356 31.52 27.57 0.54
N ASP A 357 30.45 26.90 0.97
CA ASP A 357 30.55 25.52 1.46
C ASP A 357 30.24 24.57 0.29
N GLU A 358 31.30 24.27 -0.46
CA GLU A 358 31.40 23.15 -1.39
C GLU A 358 31.76 21.89 -0.60
N ASP A 359 30.78 21.03 -0.33
CA ASP A 359 31.00 19.75 0.33
C ASP A 359 31.34 18.68 -0.72
N ASP A 360 32.62 18.64 -1.13
CA ASP A 360 33.24 17.51 -1.83
C ASP A 360 33.25 16.27 -0.90
N TYR A 361 32.39 15.29 -1.17
CA TYR A 361 32.57 13.93 -0.67
C TYR A 361 33.46 13.16 -1.64
N GLU A 362 34.78 13.22 -1.41
CA GLU A 362 35.76 12.37 -2.07
C GLU A 362 35.56 10.90 -1.67
N ASP A 363 35.50 10.06 -2.70
CA ASP A 363 35.66 8.61 -2.67
C ASP A 363 36.97 8.22 -1.95
N ASP A 364 36.85 7.54 -0.81
CA ASP A 364 37.94 6.72 -0.25
C ASP A 364 37.67 5.25 -0.60
N ASP A 365 38.32 4.83 -1.69
CA ASP A 365 38.64 3.46 -2.05
C ASP A 365 39.77 2.92 -1.15
N ASP A 366 40.03 1.61 -1.24
CA ASP A 366 41.17 0.85 -0.68
C ASP A 366 41.01 0.24 0.74
N GLY A 367 40.92 -1.10 0.79
CA GLY A 367 41.25 -1.82 2.03
C GLY A 367 41.00 -3.33 2.07
N ASP A 368 41.83 -4.07 1.35
CA ASP A 368 42.40 -5.37 1.74
C ASP A 368 41.55 -6.65 1.63
N ASP A 369 41.86 -7.36 0.54
CA ASP A 369 42.10 -8.81 0.47
C ASP A 369 42.56 -9.42 1.82
N ASP A 370 41.92 -10.50 2.26
CA ASP A 370 42.63 -11.58 2.94
C ASP A 370 41.96 -12.92 2.59
N ASP A 371 42.72 -13.67 1.78
CA ASP A 371 42.63 -15.08 1.51
C ASP A 371 42.62 -15.90 2.80
N ASP A 372 41.80 -16.95 2.87
CA ASP A 372 42.11 -18.16 3.64
C ASP A 372 41.31 -19.34 3.04
N GLU A 373 41.84 -19.88 1.93
CA GLU A 373 41.68 -21.29 1.58
C GLU A 373 42.62 -22.13 2.45
N GLU A 374 42.16 -23.31 2.89
CA GLU A 374 42.89 -24.58 3.11
C GLU A 374 41.97 -25.48 3.96
N ASP A 375 41.32 -26.49 3.37
CA ASP A 375 41.80 -27.86 3.16
C ASP A 375 41.81 -28.71 4.45
N ASP A 376 41.10 -29.85 4.41
CA ASP A 376 41.56 -31.18 4.88
C ASP A 376 40.37 -32.15 5.13
N ASP A 377 40.20 -33.05 4.16
CA ASP A 377 40.28 -34.52 4.29
C ASP A 377 39.42 -35.33 5.29
N ASP A 378 38.69 -36.26 4.66
CA ASP A 378 38.68 -37.71 4.88
C ASP A 378 37.91 -38.39 6.04
N ASP A 379 37.21 -39.45 5.58
CA ASP A 379 37.03 -40.75 6.21
C ASP A 379 36.31 -40.86 7.58
N GLU A 380 35.19 -41.59 7.65
CA GLU A 380 35.25 -43.07 7.77
C GLU A 380 33.88 -43.70 8.06
N LYS A 381 33.74 -44.94 7.61
CA LYS A 381 32.57 -45.81 7.77
C LYS A 381 32.44 -46.30 9.22
N GLY A 382 31.28 -46.14 9.83
CA GLY A 382 31.00 -46.69 11.17
C GLY A 382 29.62 -47.33 11.32
N ARG A 383 29.49 -48.61 10.96
CA ARG A 383 28.35 -49.45 11.34
C ARG A 383 28.34 -49.67 12.86
N GLY A 384 27.22 -49.40 13.53
CA GLY A 384 27.06 -49.71 14.96
C GLY A 384 25.62 -50.04 15.35
N ARG A 385 25.29 -51.34 15.36
CA ARG A 385 24.11 -51.89 16.04
C ARG A 385 24.27 -51.74 17.55
N GLY A 386 23.24 -51.33 18.27
CA GLY A 386 23.25 -51.34 19.73
C GLY A 386 21.84 -51.27 20.32
N HIS A 387 21.34 -52.44 20.74
CA HIS A 387 20.14 -52.57 21.57
C HIS A 387 20.32 -51.89 22.93
N GLY A 388 19.30 -51.17 23.39
CA GLY A 388 19.20 -50.68 24.78
C GLY A 388 17.74 -50.66 25.23
N ARG A 389 17.35 -51.69 25.98
CA ARG A 389 16.11 -51.76 26.76
C ARG A 389 16.29 -51.03 28.09
N GLY A 390 15.23 -50.38 28.56
CA GLY A 390 15.03 -49.87 29.93
C GLY A 390 13.83 -48.93 29.87
N ASP A 391 12.59 -49.29 30.21
CA ASP A 391 12.08 -49.77 31.51
C ASP A 391 12.48 -48.85 32.67
N GLY A 392 11.51 -48.04 33.13
CA GLY A 392 11.71 -47.07 34.19
C GLY A 392 10.56 -46.08 34.33
N GLY A 393 9.38 -46.57 34.74
CA GLY A 393 8.31 -45.71 35.23
C GLY A 393 8.56 -45.19 36.65
N LYS A 394 7.85 -44.11 36.99
CA LYS A 394 7.37 -43.59 38.32
C LYS A 394 7.48 -42.07 38.34
N GLU A 395 6.36 -41.36 38.28
CA GLU A 395 5.56 -40.87 39.42
C GLU A 395 6.21 -39.73 40.22
N SER A 396 5.40 -38.67 40.39
CA SER A 396 5.24 -37.81 41.59
C SER A 396 5.80 -36.37 41.58
N GLY A 397 4.92 -35.46 42.05
CA GLY A 397 5.21 -34.13 42.61
C GLY A 397 5.23 -33.00 41.58
N GLY A 398 4.33 -32.01 41.54
CA GLY A 398 3.47 -31.47 42.60
C GLY A 398 4.29 -30.64 43.57
N ASP A 399 4.47 -29.33 43.28
CA ASP A 399 4.70 -28.30 44.30
C ASP A 399 4.50 -26.90 43.70
N GLY A 400 3.45 -26.23 44.16
CA GLY A 400 3.22 -24.82 43.95
C GLY A 400 3.95 -23.97 45.00
N ARG A 401 4.49 -22.83 44.56
CA ARG A 401 4.88 -21.64 45.34
C ARG A 401 4.75 -20.46 44.35
N GLY A 402 4.09 -19.34 44.60
CA GLY A 402 3.70 -18.72 45.86
C GLY A 402 4.69 -17.63 46.26
N ASP A 403 4.69 -16.48 45.57
CA ASP A 403 5.28 -15.20 46.01
C ASP A 403 4.51 -14.08 45.28
N ARG A 404 3.68 -13.21 45.88
CA ARG A 404 3.86 -12.19 46.94
C ARG A 404 4.91 -11.11 46.61
N GLY A 405 4.54 -10.21 45.69
CA GLY A 405 5.15 -8.89 45.54
C GLY A 405 4.12 -7.77 45.69
N SER A 406 3.96 -7.26 46.90
CA SER A 406 3.18 -6.06 47.23
C SER A 406 3.97 -4.78 46.95
N GLY A 407 3.41 -3.86 46.15
CA GLY A 407 4.07 -2.58 45.81
C GLY A 407 3.12 -1.42 45.55
N ARG A 408 2.66 -0.78 46.65
CA ARG A 408 2.33 0.65 46.82
C ARG A 408 1.70 1.47 45.68
N SER A 409 0.40 1.71 45.86
CA SER A 409 -0.29 3.01 45.91
C SER A 409 0.50 4.29 45.54
N GLY A 410 0.05 4.97 44.49
CA GLY A 410 0.29 6.39 44.22
C GLY A 410 -1.01 7.05 43.74
N GLU A 411 -1.86 7.48 44.68
CA GLU A 411 -2.98 8.39 44.44
C GLU A 411 -2.43 9.75 43.98
N SER A 412 -2.76 10.17 42.75
CA SER A 412 -2.60 11.56 42.31
C SER A 412 -3.97 12.11 41.92
N ARG A 413 -4.63 12.74 42.89
CA ARG A 413 -5.81 13.58 42.69
C ARG A 413 -5.36 14.98 42.26
N GLY A 414 -5.66 15.38 41.03
CA GLY A 414 -5.62 16.79 40.58
C GLY A 414 -6.94 17.12 39.89
N ARG A 415 -7.95 17.57 40.65
CA ARG A 415 -8.43 18.96 40.67
C ARG A 415 -8.78 19.52 39.29
N GLY A 416 -10.08 19.48 38.99
CA GLY A 416 -10.67 20.24 37.90
C GLY A 416 -10.60 21.75 38.12
N ASN A 417 -10.72 22.47 37.01
CA ASN A 417 -11.17 23.85 36.97
C ASN A 417 -12.08 24.00 35.76
N GLY A 418 -13.39 24.04 36.02
CA GLY A 418 -14.33 24.61 35.09
C GLY A 418 -14.20 26.13 35.09
N ARG A 419 -14.18 26.72 33.90
CA ARG A 419 -14.62 28.10 33.69
C ARG A 419 -15.39 28.15 32.37
N GLY A 420 -16.70 28.26 32.50
CA GLY A 420 -17.51 28.81 31.43
C GLY A 420 -17.26 30.30 31.29
N ASN A 421 -17.47 30.81 30.09
CA ASN A 421 -17.94 32.16 29.84
C ASN A 421 -18.87 32.07 28.64
N GLY A 422 -20.13 32.42 28.86
CA GLY A 422 -21.03 32.76 27.77
C GLY A 422 -20.79 34.19 27.31
N ARG A 423 -20.98 34.42 26.02
CA ARG A 423 -21.93 35.39 25.47
C ARG A 423 -22.15 35.11 24.01
#